data_AF-D7JCF8-F1
#
_entry.id   AF-D7JCF8-F1
#
_cell.length_a   1.000
_cell.length_b   1.000
_cell.length_c   1.000
_cell.angle_alpha   90.00
_cell.angle_beta   90.00
_cell.angle_gamma   90.00
#
_symmetry.space_group_name_H-M   'P 1'
#
loop_
_entity.id
_entity.type
_entity.pdbx_description
1 polymer ?
#
loop_
_entity_poly.entity_id
_entity_poly.type
_entity_poly.pdbx_seq_one_letter_code
_entity_poly.pdbx_strand_id
1 'polypeptide(L)'
;MRIKIIIISALTLATINLFTAGCKPQSQEPNIVTPPKDVYMELTIDESTKNTDGTYSLLLHIKAQKEDMANVWVDINNNGEKDKEEELSYSGEYGILSHRATSPKVTVYGKVTYFDCKKNNLVKLNISTNPFLEELDCSWNDIKVLIGTEKVPLEKVNCSHNKIYDFDIRSKHVKWINLSVNDNSEESMNSQVIKQLPDWTDSLSKWNFPEPKLLAKVEGNDNEKNVITNEHIKQINAKGWKVYFYINGHWTEKKPK
;
A
#
# COMPACT_ATOMS: atom_id res chain seq x y z
N MET A 1 57.77 -72.12 -38.75
CA MET A 1 58.53 -71.49 -37.65
C MET A 1 58.81 -70.04 -38.02
N ARG A 2 58.56 -69.12 -37.08
CA ARG A 2 58.62 -67.63 -37.12
C ARG A 2 57.35 -66.87 -37.51
N ILE A 3 57.23 -65.73 -36.83
CA ILE A 3 56.06 -64.98 -36.34
C ILE A 3 56.20 -63.50 -36.78
N LYS A 4 55.06 -62.81 -36.98
CA LYS A 4 54.73 -61.35 -36.83
C LYS A 4 53.89 -60.87 -38.05
N ILE A 5 52.57 -60.65 -37.95
CA ILE A 5 51.75 -59.60 -37.28
C ILE A 5 51.92 -58.19 -37.89
N ILE A 6 50.77 -57.52 -38.10
CA ILE A 6 50.42 -56.07 -38.26
C ILE A 6 49.85 -55.74 -39.67
N ILE A 7 48.68 -55.10 -39.92
CA ILE A 7 47.38 -54.85 -39.23
C ILE A 7 46.50 -53.97 -40.18
N ILE A 8 45.21 -54.34 -40.33
CA ILE A 8 43.95 -53.52 -40.30
C ILE A 8 43.66 -52.40 -41.32
N SER A 9 42.50 -52.50 -41.99
CA SER A 9 41.32 -51.63 -41.74
C SER A 9 40.02 -52.28 -42.23
N ALA A 10 39.06 -52.42 -41.30
CA ALA A 10 37.78 -53.10 -41.46
C ALA A 10 36.64 -52.06 -41.50
N LEU A 11 35.70 -52.26 -42.43
CA LEU A 11 34.41 -51.58 -42.49
C LEU A 11 33.55 -51.99 -41.30
N THR A 12 33.00 -51.02 -40.57
CA THR A 12 31.96 -51.25 -39.56
C THR A 12 30.58 -50.91 -40.13
N LEU A 13 29.67 -51.91 -40.13
CA LEU A 13 28.24 -51.70 -40.32
C LEU A 13 27.64 -51.04 -39.08
N ALA A 14 26.81 -50.02 -39.28
CA ALA A 14 26.04 -49.37 -38.23
C ALA A 14 24.85 -50.25 -37.80
N THR A 15 24.76 -50.55 -36.50
CA THR A 15 23.60 -51.18 -35.87
C THR A 15 22.57 -50.11 -35.47
N ILE A 16 21.32 -50.28 -35.90
CA ILE A 16 20.17 -49.47 -35.51
C ILE A 16 19.73 -49.90 -34.10
N ASN A 17 19.88 -49.03 -33.10
CA ASN A 17 19.24 -49.19 -31.80
C ASN A 17 17.87 -48.51 -31.83
N LEU A 18 16.81 -49.31 -31.74
CA LEU A 18 15.45 -48.86 -31.43
C LEU A 18 15.40 -48.41 -29.96
N PHE A 19 15.28 -47.11 -29.72
CA PHE A 19 14.88 -46.59 -28.42
C PHE A 19 13.37 -46.75 -28.25
N THR A 20 12.97 -47.63 -27.33
CA THR A 20 11.62 -47.63 -26.78
C THR A 20 11.43 -46.36 -25.95
N ALA A 21 10.58 -45.44 -26.43
CA ALA A 21 10.15 -44.27 -25.68
C ALA A 21 9.27 -44.73 -24.50
N GLY A 22 9.87 -44.81 -23.32
CA GLY A 22 9.12 -44.87 -22.07
C GLY A 22 8.55 -43.47 -21.78
N CYS A 23 7.24 -43.28 -21.91
CA CYS A 23 6.56 -42.13 -21.34
C CYS A 23 6.68 -42.18 -19.81
N LYS A 24 7.68 -41.50 -19.25
CA LYS A 24 7.56 -40.98 -17.89
C LYS A 24 6.54 -39.84 -17.92
N PRO A 25 5.56 -39.79 -17.01
CA PRO A 25 4.80 -38.57 -16.82
C PRO A 25 5.80 -37.50 -16.38
N GLN A 26 6.00 -36.47 -17.22
CA GLN A 26 6.57 -35.22 -16.76
C GLN A 26 5.60 -34.67 -15.71
N SER A 27 5.96 -34.78 -14.43
CA SER A 27 5.44 -33.83 -13.45
C SER A 27 5.88 -32.46 -13.94
N GLN A 28 4.96 -31.69 -14.50
CA GLN A 28 5.17 -30.26 -14.67
C GLN A 28 5.50 -29.73 -13.28
N GLU A 29 6.74 -29.29 -13.08
CA GLU A 29 7.06 -28.43 -11.94
C GLU A 29 6.05 -27.27 -12.00
N PRO A 30 5.41 -26.91 -10.87
CA PRO A 30 4.46 -25.81 -10.88
C PRO A 30 5.18 -24.59 -11.44
N ASN A 31 4.62 -23.97 -12.49
CA ASN A 31 5.08 -22.68 -12.96
C ASN A 31 5.06 -21.73 -11.76
N ILE A 32 6.22 -21.49 -11.14
CA ILE A 32 6.38 -20.47 -10.11
C ILE A 32 6.29 -19.15 -10.88
N VAL A 33 5.06 -18.68 -11.07
CA VAL A 33 4.80 -17.34 -11.58
C VAL A 33 5.35 -16.40 -10.52
N THR A 34 6.54 -15.84 -10.75
CA THR A 34 7.09 -14.77 -9.92
C THR A 34 6.08 -13.62 -9.95
N PRO A 35 5.49 -13.23 -8.81
CA PRO A 35 4.48 -12.19 -8.79
C PRO A 35 5.04 -10.87 -9.34
N PRO A 36 4.24 -10.03 -10.00
CA PRO A 36 4.65 -8.70 -10.43
C PRO A 36 5.14 -7.87 -9.23
N LYS A 37 6.32 -7.25 -9.36
CA LYS A 37 6.97 -6.43 -8.31
C LYS A 37 7.01 -4.93 -8.63
N ASP A 38 6.41 -4.52 -9.74
CA ASP A 38 6.40 -3.15 -10.23
C ASP A 38 5.21 -2.32 -9.70
N VAL A 39 4.21 -3.01 -9.12
CA VAL A 39 3.10 -2.38 -8.41
C VAL A 39 3.17 -2.76 -6.94
N TYR A 40 3.45 -1.80 -6.08
CA TYR A 40 3.60 -2.05 -4.64
C TYR A 40 3.39 -0.82 -3.77
N MET A 41 3.29 -1.05 -2.47
CA MET A 41 3.33 -0.06 -1.40
C MET A 41 4.32 -0.50 -0.33
N GLU A 42 4.99 0.45 0.32
CA GLU A 42 5.96 0.17 1.37
C GLU A 42 5.47 0.71 2.72
N LEU A 43 5.58 -0.12 3.73
CA LEU A 43 5.25 0.17 5.11
C LEU A 43 6.54 0.15 5.93
N THR A 44 6.65 1.07 6.89
CA THR A 44 7.71 1.02 7.91
C THR A 44 7.05 0.99 9.28
N ILE A 45 7.29 -0.09 10.02
CA ILE A 45 6.86 -0.32 11.39
C ILE A 45 7.88 0.32 12.34
N ASP A 46 7.42 0.88 13.45
CA ASP A 46 8.27 1.37 14.54
C ASP A 46 9.07 0.20 15.14
N GLU A 47 10.38 0.22 14.97
CA GLU A 47 11.29 -0.80 15.48
C GLU A 47 11.21 -0.98 17.00
N SER A 48 10.84 0.08 17.75
CA SER A 48 10.68 0.03 19.21
C SER A 48 9.49 -0.83 19.65
N THR A 49 8.59 -1.18 18.74
CA THR A 49 7.40 -2.00 19.02
C THR A 49 7.62 -3.49 18.75
N LYS A 50 8.86 -3.90 18.49
CA LYS A 50 9.24 -5.31 18.34
C LYS A 50 8.82 -6.12 19.57
N ASN A 51 8.08 -7.19 19.33
CA ASN A 51 7.66 -8.14 20.34
C ASN A 51 8.86 -8.91 20.91
N THR A 52 8.67 -9.55 22.06
CA THR A 52 9.73 -10.34 22.72
C THR A 52 10.21 -11.55 21.90
N ASP A 53 9.40 -12.02 20.95
CA ASP A 53 9.75 -13.08 19.99
C ASP A 53 10.55 -12.58 18.77
N GLY A 54 10.87 -11.28 18.72
CA GLY A 54 11.63 -10.66 17.64
C GLY A 54 10.79 -10.19 16.45
N THR A 55 9.48 -10.37 16.47
CA THR A 55 8.55 -10.03 15.38
C THR A 55 7.74 -8.76 15.65
N TYR A 56 6.92 -8.32 14.70
CA TYR A 56 6.02 -7.17 14.81
C TYR A 56 4.57 -7.59 14.59
N SER A 57 3.66 -7.04 15.39
CA SER A 57 2.23 -7.22 15.18
C SER A 57 1.81 -6.49 13.90
N LEU A 58 1.08 -7.18 13.02
CA LEU A 58 0.60 -6.63 11.77
C LEU A 58 -0.75 -7.25 11.40
N LEU A 59 -1.71 -6.38 11.09
CA LEU A 59 -3.01 -6.77 10.54
C LEU A 59 -3.33 -5.84 9.37
N LEU A 60 -3.56 -6.42 8.20
CA LEU A 60 -3.89 -5.67 6.99
C LEU A 60 -5.19 -6.20 6.39
N HIS A 61 -6.03 -5.28 5.93
CA HIS A 61 -7.20 -5.57 5.10
C HIS A 61 -7.00 -4.94 3.73
N ILE A 62 -7.17 -5.74 2.70
CA ILE A 62 -6.79 -5.39 1.33
C ILE A 62 -7.94 -5.76 0.40
N LYS A 63 -8.33 -4.85 -0.49
CA LYS A 63 -9.21 -5.19 -1.61
C LYS A 63 -8.43 -5.14 -2.91
N ALA A 64 -8.66 -6.12 -3.77
CA ALA A 64 -8.20 -6.12 -5.15
C ALA A 64 -9.31 -6.63 -6.06
N GLN A 65 -9.23 -6.29 -7.35
CA GLN A 65 -10.13 -6.86 -8.35
C GLN A 65 -9.89 -8.37 -8.46
N LYS A 66 -10.95 -9.12 -8.77
CA LYS A 66 -10.92 -10.60 -8.76
C LYS A 66 -9.79 -11.20 -9.60
N GLU A 67 -9.50 -10.61 -10.75
CA GLU A 67 -8.44 -10.98 -11.69
C GLU A 67 -7.03 -10.69 -11.19
N ASP A 68 -6.88 -9.75 -10.25
CA ASP A 68 -5.58 -9.33 -9.72
C ASP A 68 -5.24 -10.00 -8.39
N MET A 69 -6.22 -10.56 -7.68
CA MET A 69 -6.07 -11.15 -6.34
C MET A 69 -4.91 -12.15 -6.21
N ALA A 70 -4.68 -12.98 -7.23
CA ALA A 70 -3.61 -13.99 -7.23
C ALA A 70 -2.20 -13.38 -7.21
N ASN A 71 -2.07 -12.12 -7.63
CA ASN A 71 -0.81 -11.38 -7.68
C ASN A 71 -0.59 -10.48 -6.46
N VAL A 72 -1.54 -10.43 -5.53
CA VAL A 72 -1.42 -9.63 -4.30
C VAL A 72 -0.87 -10.50 -3.17
N TRP A 73 0.21 -10.04 -2.57
CA TRP A 73 0.88 -10.69 -1.44
C TRP A 73 1.63 -9.65 -0.61
N VAL A 74 2.04 -10.02 0.60
CA VAL A 74 2.69 -9.10 1.53
C VAL A 74 4.02 -9.66 2.00
N ASP A 75 5.11 -9.06 1.56
CA ASP A 75 6.48 -9.37 1.95
C ASP A 75 6.74 -8.89 3.40
N ILE A 76 6.48 -9.78 4.36
CA ILE A 76 6.52 -9.47 5.80
C ILE A 76 7.92 -9.65 6.40
N ASN A 77 8.81 -10.30 5.67
CA ASN A 77 10.20 -10.53 6.07
C ASN A 77 11.22 -9.73 5.24
N ASN A 78 10.75 -9.01 4.21
CA ASN A 78 11.53 -8.18 3.30
C ASN A 78 12.62 -8.96 2.55
N ASN A 79 12.35 -10.23 2.20
CA ASN A 79 13.23 -11.05 1.36
C ASN A 79 12.95 -10.87 -0.14
N GLY A 80 11.82 -10.25 -0.50
CA GLY A 80 11.38 -10.09 -1.88
C GLY A 80 10.90 -11.40 -2.54
N GLU A 81 10.68 -12.47 -1.81
CA GLU A 81 10.18 -13.75 -2.31
C GLU A 81 8.86 -14.08 -1.62
N LYS A 82 7.85 -14.46 -2.40
CA LYS A 82 6.54 -14.76 -1.84
C LYS A 82 6.58 -16.08 -1.05
N ASP A 83 6.44 -15.97 0.26
CA ASP A 83 6.33 -17.11 1.17
C ASP A 83 4.87 -17.51 1.43
N LYS A 84 4.66 -18.69 2.03
CA LYS A 84 3.30 -19.21 2.29
C LYS A 84 2.54 -18.33 3.28
N GLU A 85 3.22 -17.79 4.29
CA GLU A 85 2.68 -16.92 5.33
C GLU A 85 2.35 -15.50 4.84
N GLU A 86 2.72 -15.18 3.60
CA GLU A 86 2.55 -13.87 2.97
C GLU A 86 1.33 -13.80 2.05
N GLU A 87 0.61 -14.92 1.94
CA GLU A 87 -0.64 -15.00 1.22
C GLU A 87 -1.79 -14.39 2.02
N LEU A 88 -2.65 -13.67 1.32
CA LEU A 88 -3.87 -13.11 1.87
C LEU A 88 -4.95 -14.19 1.95
N SER A 89 -5.66 -14.23 3.08
CA SER A 89 -6.88 -15.01 3.21
C SER A 89 -8.06 -14.20 2.69
N TYR A 90 -8.70 -14.66 1.61
CA TYR A 90 -9.77 -13.92 0.94
C TYR A 90 -11.19 -14.36 1.33
N SER A 91 -12.08 -13.38 1.45
CA SER A 91 -13.54 -13.53 1.45
C SER A 91 -14.13 -12.61 0.38
N GLY A 92 -14.46 -13.17 -0.78
CA GLY A 92 -14.72 -12.37 -1.98
C GLY A 92 -13.46 -11.62 -2.43
N GLU A 93 -13.60 -10.32 -2.71
CA GLU A 93 -12.49 -9.45 -3.13
C GLU A 93 -11.66 -8.90 -1.96
N TYR A 94 -12.05 -9.20 -0.72
CA TYR A 94 -11.40 -8.71 0.49
C TYR A 94 -10.44 -9.75 1.05
N GLY A 95 -9.15 -9.46 0.98
CA GLY A 95 -8.05 -10.21 1.55
C GLY A 95 -7.65 -9.70 2.93
N ILE A 96 -7.24 -10.60 3.80
CA ILE A 96 -6.73 -10.29 5.15
C ILE A 96 -5.35 -10.92 5.30
N LEU A 97 -4.39 -10.14 5.78
CA LEU A 97 -3.13 -10.64 6.30
C LEU A 97 -3.17 -10.54 7.83
N SER A 98 -3.05 -11.67 8.51
CA SER A 98 -3.02 -11.76 9.97
C SER A 98 -1.77 -12.50 10.47
N HIS A 99 -0.61 -12.18 9.91
CA HIS A 99 0.69 -12.73 10.27
C HIS A 99 1.60 -11.66 10.86
N ARG A 100 2.57 -12.07 11.69
CA ARG A 100 3.56 -11.16 12.27
C ARG A 100 4.67 -10.89 11.26
N ALA A 101 5.09 -9.64 11.15
CA ALA A 101 6.25 -9.29 10.34
C ALA A 101 7.55 -9.60 11.08
N THR A 102 8.56 -10.05 10.36
CA THR A 102 9.92 -10.30 10.89
C THR A 102 10.90 -9.20 10.48
N SER A 103 10.45 -8.28 9.64
CA SER A 103 11.15 -7.05 9.24
C SER A 103 10.30 -5.82 9.60
N PRO A 104 10.93 -4.70 10.03
CA PRO A 104 10.21 -3.43 10.19
C PRO A 104 9.82 -2.82 8.84
N LYS A 105 10.49 -3.18 7.75
CA LYS A 105 10.08 -2.84 6.39
C LYS A 105 9.19 -3.95 5.86
N VAL A 106 7.99 -3.61 5.40
CA VAL A 106 7.03 -4.55 4.80
C VAL A 106 6.61 -4.01 3.45
N THR A 107 6.52 -4.87 2.44
CA THR A 107 6.09 -4.48 1.09
C THR A 107 4.81 -5.20 0.71
N VAL A 108 3.78 -4.44 0.34
CA VAL A 108 2.53 -5.00 -0.20
C VAL A 108 2.61 -4.92 -1.71
N TYR A 109 2.62 -6.07 -2.38
CA TYR A 109 2.68 -6.16 -3.84
C TYR A 109 1.29 -6.37 -4.45
N GLY A 110 1.15 -5.97 -5.71
CA GLY A 110 -0.05 -6.19 -6.52
C GLY A 110 -0.98 -5.00 -6.59
N LYS A 111 -1.99 -5.10 -7.46
CA LYS A 111 -2.95 -4.02 -7.73
C LYS A 111 -4.01 -3.95 -6.64
N VAL A 112 -3.71 -3.18 -5.59
CA VAL A 112 -4.61 -2.96 -4.46
C VAL A 112 -5.45 -1.71 -4.70
N THR A 113 -6.77 -1.83 -4.58
CA THR A 113 -7.73 -0.73 -4.75
C THR A 113 -8.21 -0.13 -3.44
N TYR A 114 -8.27 -0.94 -2.38
CA TYR A 114 -8.52 -0.47 -1.01
C TYR A 114 -7.46 -1.05 -0.06
N PHE A 115 -6.88 -0.19 0.77
CA PHE A 115 -5.88 -0.60 1.75
C PHE A 115 -6.25 -0.07 3.13
N ASP A 116 -6.46 -0.97 4.08
CA ASP A 116 -6.65 -0.65 5.49
C ASP A 116 -5.53 -1.31 6.31
N CYS A 117 -4.68 -0.43 6.84
CA CYS A 117 -3.59 -0.74 7.75
C CYS A 117 -3.76 -0.03 9.09
N LYS A 118 -5.00 0.27 9.49
CA LYS A 118 -5.28 0.97 10.74
C LYS A 118 -4.85 0.16 11.96
N LYS A 119 -4.59 0.84 13.08
CA LYS A 119 -4.24 0.21 14.37
C LYS A 119 -3.02 -0.72 14.29
N ASN A 120 -2.00 -0.28 13.57
CA ASN A 120 -0.67 -0.87 13.59
C ASN A 120 0.31 0.14 14.22
N ASN A 121 1.60 -0.19 14.23
CA ASN A 121 2.65 0.68 14.74
C ASN A 121 3.46 1.31 13.60
N LEU A 122 2.80 1.75 12.53
CA LEU A 122 3.50 2.29 11.35
C LEU A 122 4.03 3.70 11.62
N VAL A 123 5.25 3.98 11.17
CA VAL A 123 5.88 5.32 11.23
C VAL A 123 6.01 5.99 9.87
N LYS A 124 5.92 5.21 8.79
CA LYS A 124 5.95 5.69 7.40
C LYS A 124 5.10 4.79 6.52
N LEU A 125 4.41 5.41 5.56
CA LEU A 125 3.66 4.72 4.53
C LEU A 125 3.93 5.37 3.17
N ASN A 126 4.37 4.56 2.21
CA ASN A 126 4.63 4.97 0.84
C ASN A 126 3.72 4.19 -0.13
N ILE A 127 2.76 4.89 -0.73
CA ILE A 127 1.79 4.36 -1.69
C ILE A 127 2.09 4.79 -3.14
N SER A 128 3.21 5.49 -3.37
CA SER A 128 3.55 6.12 -4.66
C SER A 128 3.61 5.16 -5.86
N THR A 129 3.83 3.87 -5.60
CA THR A 129 4.05 2.83 -6.62
C THR A 129 2.84 1.92 -6.80
N ASN A 130 1.67 2.31 -6.28
CA ASN A 130 0.40 1.64 -6.56
C ASN A 130 -0.59 2.60 -7.24
N PRO A 131 -0.64 2.63 -8.59
CA PRO A 131 -1.53 3.52 -9.34
C PRO A 131 -2.99 3.06 -9.39
N PHE A 132 -3.39 2.09 -8.56
CA PHE A 132 -4.75 1.57 -8.48
C PHE A 132 -5.44 1.88 -7.15
N LEU A 133 -4.72 2.44 -6.17
CA LEU A 133 -5.27 2.68 -4.83
C LEU A 133 -6.30 3.83 -4.85
N GLU A 134 -7.54 3.50 -4.55
CA GLU A 134 -8.69 4.43 -4.52
C GLU A 134 -9.04 4.84 -3.09
N GLU A 135 -8.90 3.94 -2.13
CA GLU A 135 -9.26 4.18 -0.73
C GLU A 135 -8.16 3.70 0.22
N LEU A 136 -7.80 4.56 1.18
CA LEU A 136 -6.78 4.29 2.19
C LEU A 136 -7.31 4.57 3.60
N ASP A 137 -7.21 3.59 4.50
CA ASP A 137 -7.32 3.80 5.94
C ASP A 137 -6.00 3.42 6.62
N CYS A 138 -5.24 4.42 7.05
CA CYS A 138 -4.03 4.27 7.84
C CYS A 138 -4.18 4.88 9.25
N SER A 139 -5.41 5.04 9.72
CA SER A 139 -5.68 5.67 11.01
C SER A 139 -5.12 4.87 12.20
N TRP A 140 -4.92 5.53 13.34
CA TRP A 140 -4.42 4.89 14.56
C TRP A 140 -3.06 4.20 14.34
N ASN A 141 -2.09 4.95 13.84
CA ASN A 141 -0.69 4.54 13.74
C ASN A 141 0.19 5.66 14.33
N ASP A 142 1.50 5.60 14.12
CA ASP A 142 2.46 6.64 14.48
C ASP A 142 3.09 7.28 13.23
N ILE A 143 2.36 7.31 12.12
CA ILE A 143 2.87 7.71 10.81
C ILE A 143 3.28 9.17 10.88
N LYS A 144 4.54 9.44 10.52
CA LYS A 144 5.12 10.78 10.40
C LYS A 144 5.11 11.29 8.97
N VAL A 145 5.23 10.35 8.03
CA VAL A 145 5.45 10.59 6.61
C VAL A 145 4.52 9.70 5.79
N LEU A 146 3.63 10.31 5.02
CA LEU A 146 2.73 9.65 4.07
C LEU A 146 3.03 10.14 2.65
N ILE A 147 3.45 9.25 1.76
CA ILE A 147 3.92 9.58 0.41
C ILE A 147 3.08 8.87 -0.65
N GLY A 148 2.62 9.60 -1.65
CA GLY A 148 1.91 9.17 -2.84
C GLY A 148 2.36 9.96 -4.07
N THR A 149 1.58 9.90 -5.15
CA THR A 149 1.81 10.69 -6.37
C THR A 149 0.50 11.01 -7.07
N GLU A 150 0.54 11.91 -8.06
CA GLU A 150 -0.61 12.22 -8.92
C GLU A 150 -1.14 11.01 -9.71
N LYS A 151 -0.35 9.94 -9.85
CA LYS A 151 -0.76 8.71 -10.54
C LYS A 151 -1.63 7.81 -9.66
N VAL A 152 -1.67 8.07 -8.35
CA VAL A 152 -2.50 7.30 -7.41
C VAL A 152 -3.90 7.90 -7.40
N PRO A 153 -4.95 7.18 -7.83
CA PRO A 153 -6.30 7.70 -7.98
C PRO A 153 -7.07 7.72 -6.65
N LEU A 154 -6.41 8.08 -5.54
CA LEU A 154 -7.03 8.11 -4.21
C LEU A 154 -8.25 9.04 -4.21
N GLU A 155 -9.41 8.52 -3.85
CA GLU A 155 -10.65 9.26 -3.63
C GLU A 155 -10.87 9.58 -2.15
N LYS A 156 -10.49 8.65 -1.25
CA LYS A 156 -10.67 8.77 0.21
C LYS A 156 -9.41 8.37 0.96
N VAL A 157 -9.04 9.20 1.94
CA VAL A 157 -7.91 8.93 2.83
C VAL A 157 -8.33 9.19 4.28
N ASN A 158 -8.31 8.15 5.11
CA ASN A 158 -8.35 8.29 6.56
C ASN A 158 -6.94 8.11 7.11
N CYS A 159 -6.34 9.19 7.60
CA CYS A 159 -5.02 9.17 8.24
C CYS A 159 -5.08 9.73 9.66
N SER A 160 -6.26 9.71 10.27
CA SER A 160 -6.46 10.25 11.61
C SER A 160 -5.72 9.48 12.69
N HIS A 161 -5.45 10.12 13.84
CA HIS A 161 -4.70 9.50 14.94
C HIS A 161 -3.33 8.99 14.48
N ASN A 162 -2.50 9.92 14.03
CA ASN A 162 -1.12 9.70 13.63
C ASN A 162 -0.23 10.85 14.13
N LYS A 163 1.00 10.94 13.63
CA LYS A 163 1.98 12.00 13.95
C LYS A 163 2.45 12.69 12.66
N ILE A 164 1.57 12.82 11.67
CA ILE A 164 1.93 13.27 10.33
C ILE A 164 2.35 14.73 10.38
N TYR A 165 3.56 15.01 9.92
CA TYR A 165 4.05 16.35 9.59
C TYR A 165 4.43 16.48 8.11
N ASP A 166 4.63 15.35 7.42
CA ASP A 166 4.91 15.30 5.99
C ASP A 166 3.82 14.50 5.28
N PHE A 167 2.91 15.23 4.62
CA PHE A 167 1.74 14.71 3.91
C PHE A 167 1.89 15.01 2.42
N ASP A 168 2.45 14.08 1.66
CA ASP A 168 2.65 14.21 0.21
C ASP A 168 1.88 13.15 -0.56
N ILE A 169 0.56 13.30 -0.73
CA ILE A 169 -0.23 12.32 -1.50
C ILE A 169 -0.39 12.73 -2.97
N ARG A 170 -0.42 14.03 -3.29
CA ARG A 170 -0.63 14.61 -4.63
C ARG A 170 -1.77 14.03 -5.50
N SER A 171 -2.69 13.24 -4.94
CA SER A 171 -3.80 12.67 -5.71
C SER A 171 -4.71 13.79 -6.26
N LYS A 172 -5.01 13.70 -7.56
CA LYS A 172 -5.93 14.61 -8.25
C LYS A 172 -7.40 14.24 -8.08
N HIS A 173 -7.67 13.07 -7.51
CA HIS A 173 -9.02 12.50 -7.39
C HIS A 173 -9.58 12.56 -5.98
N VAL A 174 -8.78 13.02 -5.00
CA VAL A 174 -9.17 12.97 -3.58
C VAL A 174 -10.29 13.96 -3.28
N LYS A 175 -11.31 13.47 -2.58
CA LYS A 175 -12.52 14.23 -2.22
C LYS A 175 -12.84 14.11 -0.74
N TRP A 176 -12.22 13.18 -0.02
CA TRP A 176 -12.43 13.01 1.40
C TRP A 176 -11.11 12.72 2.10
N ILE A 177 -10.73 13.58 3.04
CA ILE A 177 -9.53 13.44 3.84
C ILE A 177 -9.91 13.59 5.31
N ASN A 178 -9.54 12.60 6.13
CA ASN A 178 -9.50 12.75 7.57
C ASN A 178 -8.05 12.84 8.04
N LEU A 179 -7.63 14.05 8.37
CA LEU A 179 -6.30 14.42 8.84
C LEU A 179 -6.29 14.68 10.35
N SER A 180 -7.43 14.55 11.03
CA SER A 180 -7.53 14.90 12.45
C SER A 180 -6.65 14.04 13.36
N VAL A 181 -6.26 14.60 14.50
CA VAL A 181 -5.33 14.05 15.49
C VAL A 181 -3.99 13.72 14.83
N ASN A 182 -3.30 14.77 14.39
CA ASN A 182 -1.97 14.70 13.76
C ASN A 182 -1.07 15.86 14.23
N ASP A 183 0.17 15.89 13.72
CA ASP A 183 1.20 16.84 14.12
C ASP A 183 1.49 17.91 13.04
N ASN A 184 0.49 18.30 12.24
CA ASN A 184 0.71 19.28 11.17
C ASN A 184 0.87 20.69 11.72
N SER A 185 2.08 21.24 11.58
CA SER A 185 2.35 22.64 11.91
C SER A 185 1.65 23.59 10.94
N GLU A 186 1.67 24.90 11.24
CA GLU A 186 1.15 25.90 10.32
C GLU A 186 1.87 25.86 8.96
N GLU A 187 3.18 25.64 8.98
CA GLU A 187 3.99 25.50 7.78
C GLU A 187 3.63 24.25 6.98
N SER A 188 3.48 23.08 7.63
CA SER A 188 3.13 21.84 6.92
C SER A 188 1.70 21.88 6.38
N MET A 189 0.76 22.48 7.11
CA MET A 189 -0.61 22.65 6.63
C MET A 189 -0.63 23.44 5.32
N ASN A 190 0.14 24.54 5.22
CA ASN A 190 0.25 25.31 3.98
C ASN A 190 0.98 24.54 2.86
N SER A 191 2.18 24.05 3.17
CA SER A 191 3.11 23.53 2.16
C SER A 191 2.78 22.11 1.69
N GLN A 192 2.22 21.28 2.57
CA GLN A 192 1.95 19.87 2.32
C GLN A 192 0.47 19.58 2.11
N VAL A 193 -0.42 20.14 2.95
CA VAL A 193 -1.85 19.82 2.83
C VAL A 193 -2.52 20.70 1.78
N ILE A 194 -2.62 22.01 2.03
CA ILE A 194 -3.43 22.95 1.23
C ILE A 194 -2.94 23.03 -0.21
N LYS A 195 -1.61 23.11 -0.40
CA LYS A 195 -1.00 23.20 -1.72
C LYS A 195 -1.37 22.03 -2.63
N GLN A 196 -1.54 20.84 -2.06
CA GLN A 196 -1.79 19.61 -2.81
C GLN A 196 -3.28 19.32 -3.03
N LEU A 197 -4.18 20.00 -2.31
CA LEU A 197 -5.62 19.81 -2.50
C LEU A 197 -6.03 20.15 -3.94
N PRO A 198 -6.72 19.24 -4.65
CA PRO A 198 -7.34 19.53 -5.93
C PRO A 198 -8.30 20.71 -5.84
N ASP A 199 -8.37 21.48 -6.93
CA ASP A 199 -9.37 22.53 -7.11
C ASP A 199 -10.64 21.93 -7.71
N TRP A 200 -11.73 21.97 -6.95
CA TRP A 200 -13.02 21.42 -7.33
C TRP A 200 -14.05 22.47 -7.71
N THR A 201 -13.69 23.76 -7.74
CA THR A 201 -14.62 24.89 -7.96
C THR A 201 -15.50 24.71 -9.19
N ASP A 202 -14.92 24.33 -10.33
CA ASP A 202 -15.67 24.07 -11.57
C ASP A 202 -16.63 22.86 -11.46
N SER A 203 -16.26 21.86 -10.66
CA SER A 203 -17.02 20.61 -10.53
C SER A 203 -18.22 20.73 -9.59
N LEU A 204 -18.22 21.67 -8.65
CA LEU A 204 -19.33 21.90 -7.72
C LEU A 204 -20.65 22.27 -8.41
N SER A 205 -20.58 22.79 -9.64
CA SER A 205 -21.76 23.12 -10.46
C SER A 205 -22.46 21.89 -11.06
N LYS A 206 -21.81 20.72 -11.04
CA LYS A 206 -22.33 19.49 -11.65
C LYS A 206 -23.32 18.83 -10.70
N TRP A 207 -24.44 18.37 -11.26
CA TRP A 207 -25.47 17.65 -10.51
C TRP A 207 -24.88 16.41 -9.82
N ASN A 208 -25.19 16.22 -8.53
CA ASN A 208 -24.72 15.14 -7.67
C ASN A 208 -23.20 15.04 -7.46
N PHE A 209 -22.44 16.11 -7.70
CA PHE A 209 -21.02 16.11 -7.33
C PHE A 209 -20.89 16.15 -5.79
N PRO A 210 -20.20 15.19 -5.14
CA PRO A 210 -20.03 15.19 -3.70
C PRO A 210 -19.11 16.34 -3.28
N GLU A 211 -19.54 17.17 -2.33
CA GLU A 211 -18.68 18.23 -1.79
C GLU A 211 -17.43 17.62 -1.13
N PRO A 212 -16.22 18.04 -1.53
CA PRO A 212 -14.98 17.58 -0.94
C PRO A 212 -14.89 17.94 0.55
N LYS A 213 -14.41 17.03 1.39
CA LYS A 213 -14.39 17.20 2.85
C LYS A 213 -13.00 16.98 3.43
N LEU A 214 -12.57 17.91 4.27
CA LEU A 214 -11.38 17.80 5.10
C LEU A 214 -11.80 17.79 6.58
N LEU A 215 -11.70 16.65 7.23
CA LEU A 215 -11.84 16.50 8.68
C LEU A 215 -10.49 16.87 9.30
N ALA A 216 -10.37 18.10 9.79
CA ALA A 216 -9.08 18.74 10.04
C ALA A 216 -8.60 18.62 11.47
N LYS A 217 -9.51 18.73 12.45
CA LYS A 217 -9.10 18.84 13.86
C LYS A 217 -10.14 18.29 14.84
N VAL A 218 -9.68 17.67 15.94
CA VAL A 218 -10.51 17.31 17.11
C VAL A 218 -10.24 18.26 18.29
N GLU A 219 -11.27 18.91 18.80
CA GLU A 219 -11.14 19.77 19.99
C GLU A 219 -11.01 18.95 21.28
N GLY A 220 -10.13 19.39 22.19
CA GLY A 220 -9.93 18.75 23.50
C GLY A 220 -9.15 17.42 23.46
N ASN A 221 -8.50 17.08 22.36
CA ASN A 221 -7.64 15.91 22.26
C ASN A 221 -6.16 16.31 22.40
N ASP A 222 -5.46 15.77 23.39
CA ASP A 222 -4.06 16.12 23.69
C ASP A 222 -3.07 15.69 22.58
N ASN A 223 -3.43 14.70 21.77
CA ASN A 223 -2.62 14.26 20.63
C ASN A 223 -2.91 15.06 19.36
N GLU A 224 -3.88 15.98 19.39
CA GLU A 224 -4.21 16.82 18.25
C GLU A 224 -3.36 18.08 18.22
N LYS A 225 -2.32 18.07 17.40
CA LYS A 225 -1.41 19.20 17.22
C LYS A 225 -1.53 19.88 15.86
N ASN A 226 -2.50 19.51 15.03
CA ASN A 226 -2.76 20.22 13.78
C ASN A 226 -3.05 21.69 14.02
N VAL A 227 -2.40 22.57 13.28
CA VAL A 227 -2.63 24.03 13.30
C VAL A 227 -3.47 24.45 12.10
N ILE A 228 -4.71 24.86 12.36
CA ILE A 228 -5.66 25.32 11.34
C ILE A 228 -6.05 26.78 11.62
N THR A 229 -5.48 27.72 10.86
CA THR A 229 -5.79 29.15 10.97
C THR A 229 -7.06 29.50 10.18
N ASN A 230 -7.61 30.70 10.37
CA ASN A 230 -8.73 31.16 9.55
C ASN A 230 -8.32 31.39 8.09
N GLU A 231 -7.03 31.68 7.85
CA GLU A 231 -6.51 31.85 6.50
C GLU A 231 -6.41 30.50 5.78
N HIS A 232 -5.97 29.44 6.48
CA HIS A 232 -6.01 28.07 5.94
C HIS A 232 -7.42 27.69 5.48
N ILE A 233 -8.42 27.94 6.31
CA ILE A 233 -9.82 27.61 5.98
C ILE A 233 -10.28 28.35 4.72
N LYS A 234 -9.94 29.64 4.57
CA LYS A 234 -10.27 30.39 3.35
C LYS A 234 -9.61 29.78 2.11
N GLN A 235 -8.33 29.42 2.19
CA GLN A 235 -7.61 28.82 1.07
C GLN A 235 -8.16 27.45 0.68
N ILE A 236 -8.53 26.63 1.69
CA ILE A 236 -9.16 25.32 1.47
C ILE A 236 -10.54 25.50 0.83
N ASN A 237 -11.37 26.40 1.37
CA ASN A 237 -12.69 26.71 0.83
C ASN A 237 -12.62 27.29 -0.60
N ALA A 238 -11.59 28.08 -0.92
CA ALA A 238 -11.38 28.63 -2.25
C ALA A 238 -11.14 27.54 -3.31
N LYS A 239 -10.69 26.35 -2.90
CA LYS A 239 -10.56 25.15 -3.75
C LYS A 239 -11.83 24.29 -3.80
N GLY A 240 -12.93 24.75 -3.19
CA GLY A 240 -14.20 24.04 -3.13
C GLY A 240 -14.32 22.98 -2.03
N TRP A 241 -13.39 22.92 -1.08
CA TRP A 241 -13.41 21.97 0.04
C TRP A 241 -14.18 22.52 1.24
N LYS A 242 -14.82 21.63 2.01
CA LYS A 242 -15.41 21.92 3.31
C LYS A 242 -14.48 21.47 4.43
N VAL A 243 -14.23 22.33 5.41
CA VAL A 243 -13.39 22.03 6.58
C VAL A 243 -14.25 21.71 7.78
N TYR A 244 -14.02 20.55 8.40
CA TYR A 244 -14.74 20.06 9.56
C TYR A 244 -13.85 19.97 10.80
N PHE A 245 -14.46 20.30 11.94
CA PHE A 245 -13.90 20.22 13.29
C PHE A 245 -14.78 19.29 14.13
N TYR A 246 -14.19 18.42 14.94
CA TYR A 246 -14.93 17.59 15.87
C TYR A 246 -15.02 18.30 17.22
N ILE A 247 -16.23 18.69 17.60
CA ILE A 247 -16.53 19.50 18.78
C ILE A 247 -17.73 18.88 19.48
N ASN A 248 -17.68 18.70 20.80
CA ASN A 248 -18.83 18.21 21.60
C ASN A 248 -19.48 16.95 20.99
N GLY A 249 -18.67 15.98 20.54
CA GLY A 249 -19.15 14.70 20.05
C GLY A 249 -19.64 14.66 18.60
N HIS A 250 -19.49 15.73 17.81
CA HIS A 250 -19.92 15.75 16.41
C HIS A 250 -19.02 16.60 15.51
N TRP A 251 -19.06 16.32 14.20
CA TRP A 251 -18.35 17.11 13.17
C TRP A 251 -19.16 18.34 12.77
N THR A 252 -18.50 19.50 12.68
CA THR A 252 -19.11 20.78 12.31
C THR A 252 -18.14 21.65 11.50
N GLU A 253 -18.67 22.47 10.60
CA GLU A 253 -17.88 23.46 9.84
C GLU A 253 -17.56 24.73 10.67
N LYS A 254 -18.20 24.88 11.83
CA LYS A 254 -17.93 25.99 12.74
C LYS A 254 -16.61 25.73 13.46
N LYS A 255 -15.60 26.54 13.15
CA LYS A 255 -14.33 26.53 13.87
C LYS A 255 -14.57 26.81 15.37
N PRO A 256 -13.87 26.11 16.30
CA PRO A 256 -13.84 26.49 17.70
C PRO A 256 -13.37 27.94 17.87
N LYS A 257 -13.82 28.61 18.92
CA LYS A 257 -13.38 29.97 19.27
C LYS A 257 -11.95 29.98 19.79
#